data_AF-A0A7G8V2T9-F1
#
_entry.id   AF-A0A7G8V2T9-F1
#
_cell.length_a   1.000
_cell.length_b   1.000
_cell.length_c   1.000
_cell.angle_alpha   90.00
_cell.angle_beta   90.00
_cell.angle_gamma   90.00
#
_symmetry.space_group_name_H-M   'P 1'
#
loop_
_entity.id
_entity.type
_entity.pdbx_description
1 polymer ?
#
loop_
_entity_poly.entity_id
_entity_poly.type
_entity_poly.pdbx_seq_one_letter_code
_entity_poly.pdbx_strand_id
1 'polypeptide(L)'
;MRILLTLITCCVLFFSCRRAHSSTDLTTGTAQVKTEANAVSSTDTDADDNVKVAGVPQKAYTVAAYVAKTGKAPQGYVGGTVFQNREGRLPQGTAYKEYDVNPKVRGQNRGAERIIIGADGVRYYTGDHYRIFTKF
;
A
#
# COMPACT_ATOMS: atom_id res chain seq x y z
N MET A 1 -30.48 16.51 -48.21
CA MET A 1 -31.11 15.17 -48.15
C MET A 1 -30.68 14.51 -46.85
N ARG A 2 -31.64 14.10 -46.02
CA ARG A 2 -31.44 13.56 -44.67
C ARG A 2 -31.14 12.06 -44.80
N ILE A 3 -29.95 11.61 -44.42
CA ILE A 3 -29.62 10.18 -44.38
C ILE A 3 -29.85 9.70 -42.95
N LEU A 4 -31.01 9.07 -42.80
CA LEU A 4 -31.42 8.19 -41.71
C LEU A 4 -30.72 6.85 -41.94
N LEU A 5 -29.99 6.29 -40.96
CA LEU A 5 -29.79 4.82 -40.90
C LEU A 5 -29.33 4.33 -39.51
N THR A 6 -30.23 3.57 -38.88
CA THR A 6 -30.04 2.37 -38.05
C THR A 6 -29.32 2.43 -36.70
N LEU A 7 -30.15 2.45 -35.63
CA LEU A 7 -29.82 1.91 -34.31
C LEU A 7 -29.36 0.45 -34.43
N ILE A 8 -28.17 0.15 -33.91
CA ILE A 8 -27.72 -1.21 -33.62
C ILE A 8 -28.05 -1.48 -32.15
N THR A 9 -29.25 -2.02 -31.93
CA THR A 9 -29.64 -2.63 -30.66
C THR A 9 -29.25 -4.10 -30.74
N CYS A 10 -28.15 -4.48 -30.09
CA CYS A 10 -27.84 -5.89 -29.84
C CYS A 10 -27.77 -6.10 -28.33
N CYS A 11 -28.92 -6.46 -27.75
CA CYS A 11 -29.02 -7.10 -26.46
C CYS A 11 -28.32 -8.46 -26.56
N VAL A 12 -27.19 -8.60 -25.87
CA VAL A 12 -26.53 -9.90 -25.72
C VAL A 12 -26.50 -10.26 -24.24
N LEU A 13 -27.51 -11.05 -23.88
CA LEU A 13 -27.47 -12.21 -23.00
C LEU A 13 -27.15 -11.97 -21.52
N PHE A 14 -28.26 -11.88 -20.78
CA PHE A 14 -28.48 -12.37 -19.43
C PHE A 14 -27.61 -13.60 -19.06
N PHE A 15 -26.54 -13.35 -18.32
CA PHE A 15 -25.83 -14.41 -17.60
C PHE A 15 -26.51 -14.66 -16.25
N SER A 16 -27.39 -15.66 -16.27
CA SER A 16 -27.61 -16.65 -15.22
C SER A 16 -27.65 -16.16 -13.76
N CYS A 17 -28.87 -15.87 -13.31
CA CYS A 17 -29.24 -15.85 -11.89
C CYS A 17 -29.09 -17.28 -11.30
N ARG A 18 -28.09 -17.53 -10.45
CA ARG A 18 -28.04 -18.74 -9.61
C ARG A 18 -28.55 -18.44 -8.20
N ARG A 19 -29.81 -18.87 -8.04
CA ARG A 19 -30.54 -19.35 -6.87
C ARG A 19 -29.90 -19.21 -5.49
N ALA A 20 -30.63 -18.46 -4.68
CA ALA A 20 -30.60 -18.41 -3.23
C ALA A 20 -30.66 -19.80 -2.56
N HIS A 21 -29.86 -19.97 -1.51
CA HIS A 21 -30.19 -20.87 -0.40
C HIS A 21 -30.61 -19.99 0.78
N SER A 22 -31.89 -20.09 1.12
CA SER A 22 -32.48 -19.53 2.32
C SER A 22 -32.51 -20.62 3.39
N SER A 23 -32.02 -20.30 4.59
CA SER A 23 -32.38 -21.00 5.81
C SER A 23 -32.33 -19.98 6.94
N THR A 24 -33.53 -19.53 7.31
CA THR A 24 -33.88 -18.88 8.56
C THR A 24 -33.68 -19.85 9.72
N ASP A 25 -33.09 -19.42 10.84
CA ASP A 25 -33.91 -19.16 12.03
C ASP A 25 -33.18 -18.26 13.05
N LEU A 26 -33.96 -17.43 13.73
CA LEU A 26 -33.57 -16.48 14.75
C LEU A 26 -33.43 -17.17 16.11
N THR A 27 -32.50 -16.69 16.94
CA THR A 27 -32.69 -16.63 18.41
C THR A 27 -31.93 -15.43 18.99
N THR A 28 -32.72 -14.40 19.31
CA THR A 28 -32.70 -13.50 20.47
C THR A 28 -31.41 -13.30 21.29
N GLY A 29 -30.85 -12.09 21.17
CA GLY A 29 -30.54 -11.18 22.28
C GLY A 29 -29.34 -11.47 23.18
N THR A 30 -28.29 -10.63 23.09
CA THR A 30 -27.93 -9.56 24.07
C THR A 30 -26.44 -9.19 23.97
N ALA A 31 -26.16 -7.88 24.07
CA ALA A 31 -24.88 -7.23 24.38
C ALA A 31 -23.80 -7.08 23.29
N GLN A 32 -23.44 -5.82 23.11
CA GLN A 32 -22.42 -5.28 22.22
C GLN A 32 -21.01 -5.43 22.81
N VAL A 33 -20.03 -5.82 21.98
CA VAL A 33 -18.65 -5.34 22.03
C VAL A 33 -18.11 -5.27 20.59
N LYS A 34 -17.99 -4.05 20.03
CA LYS A 34 -17.08 -3.71 18.91
C LYS A 34 -16.01 -2.82 19.56
N THR A 35 -14.71 -3.07 19.42
CA THR A 35 -13.99 -3.11 18.14
C THR A 35 -12.81 -4.07 18.22
N GLU A 36 -12.77 -4.96 17.24
CA GLU A 36 -11.85 -6.05 17.05
C GLU A 36 -10.50 -5.54 16.52
N ALA A 37 -9.44 -5.85 17.25
CA ALA A 37 -8.15 -6.11 16.64
C ALA A 37 -8.28 -7.46 15.90
N ASN A 38 -8.31 -7.44 14.57
CA ASN A 38 -8.09 -8.67 13.83
C ASN A 38 -7.35 -8.40 12.52
N ALA A 39 -6.33 -9.23 12.33
CA ALA A 39 -5.40 -9.27 11.23
C ALA A 39 -6.14 -9.51 9.91
N VAL A 40 -5.82 -8.71 8.90
CA VAL A 40 -6.08 -9.07 7.50
C VAL A 40 -4.75 -9.53 6.89
N SER A 41 -4.52 -10.82 7.04
CA SER A 41 -3.90 -11.70 6.04
C SER A 41 -5.09 -12.17 5.17
N SER A 42 -5.10 -12.21 3.85
CA SER A 42 -4.06 -12.56 2.88
C SER A 42 -4.53 -12.19 1.44
N THR A 43 -3.53 -11.98 0.56
CA THR A 43 -3.44 -12.46 -0.83
C THR A 43 -4.48 -12.07 -1.89
N ASP A 44 -4.03 -11.24 -2.84
CA ASP A 44 -3.89 -11.65 -4.25
C ASP A 44 -2.59 -11.00 -4.78
N THR A 45 -1.52 -11.78 -4.97
CA THR A 45 -0.39 -11.38 -5.81
C THR A 45 0.18 -12.62 -6.48
N ASP A 46 0.10 -12.58 -7.79
CA ASP A 46 0.63 -13.57 -8.71
C ASP A 46 2.17 -13.65 -8.58
N ALA A 47 2.66 -14.85 -8.26
CA ALA A 47 3.96 -15.43 -8.63
C ALA A 47 5.15 -14.48 -8.95
N ASP A 48 5.56 -13.62 -8.01
CA ASP A 48 6.93 -13.07 -7.87
C ASP A 48 7.27 -12.80 -6.38
N ASP A 49 6.80 -13.68 -5.50
CA ASP A 49 6.86 -13.51 -4.04
C ASP A 49 8.05 -14.22 -3.37
N ASN A 50 8.96 -14.79 -4.14
CA ASN A 50 10.06 -15.55 -3.56
C ASN A 50 11.25 -14.64 -3.23
N VAL A 51 11.26 -14.22 -1.96
CA VAL A 51 12.30 -13.53 -1.18
C VAL A 51 12.10 -12.02 -1.03
N LYS A 52 11.15 -11.65 -0.15
CA LYS A 52 11.23 -10.38 0.58
C LYS A 52 12.55 -10.34 1.37
N VAL A 53 13.20 -9.18 1.41
CA VAL A 53 14.52 -9.00 2.01
C VAL A 53 14.40 -9.09 3.54
N ALA A 54 15.23 -9.94 4.14
CA ALA A 54 15.24 -10.12 5.60
C ALA A 54 15.46 -8.78 6.32
N GLY A 55 14.68 -8.55 7.38
CA GLY A 55 14.73 -7.31 8.17
C GLY A 55 13.98 -6.12 7.57
N VAL A 56 13.37 -6.25 6.38
CA VAL A 56 12.49 -5.22 5.81
C VAL A 56 11.03 -5.61 6.05
N PRO A 57 10.25 -4.82 6.81
CA PRO A 57 8.88 -5.17 7.14
C PRO A 57 7.95 -4.97 5.93
N GLN A 58 6.87 -5.76 5.82
CA GLN A 58 5.93 -5.70 4.69
C GLN A 58 5.35 -4.29 4.45
N LYS A 59 5.08 -3.54 5.51
CA LYS A 59 4.63 -2.13 5.43
C LYS A 59 5.59 -1.24 4.64
N ALA A 60 6.90 -1.53 4.66
CA ALA A 60 7.87 -0.77 3.88
C ALA A 60 7.67 -0.98 2.37
N TYR A 61 7.39 -2.22 1.95
CA TYR A 61 7.03 -2.53 0.57
C TYR A 61 5.74 -1.82 0.14
N THR A 62 4.71 -1.83 1.00
CA THR A 62 3.44 -1.16 0.73
C THR A 62 3.61 0.34 0.50
N VAL A 63 4.35 1.03 1.38
CA VAL A 63 4.61 2.47 1.23
C VAL A 63 5.47 2.73 -0.01
N ALA A 64 6.52 1.95 -0.24
CA ALA A 64 7.37 2.11 -1.42
C ALA A 64 6.60 1.95 -2.74
N ALA A 65 5.71 0.96 -2.83
CA ALA A 65 4.85 0.76 -4.00
C ALA A 65 3.89 1.94 -4.22
N TYR A 66 3.28 2.46 -3.14
CA TYR A 66 2.44 3.65 -3.21
C TYR A 66 3.21 4.88 -3.72
N VAL A 67 4.42 5.10 -3.19
CA VAL A 67 5.27 6.22 -3.59
C VAL A 67 5.74 6.06 -5.03
N ALA A 68 6.12 4.85 -5.47
CA ALA A 68 6.50 4.60 -6.86
C ALA A 68 5.35 4.93 -7.83
N LYS A 69 4.10 4.63 -7.44
CA LYS A 69 2.91 4.92 -8.25
C LYS A 69 2.52 6.40 -8.27
N THR A 70 2.66 7.10 -7.15
CA THR A 70 2.05 8.43 -6.96
C THR A 70 3.05 9.58 -6.85
N GLY A 71 4.32 9.28 -6.57
CA GLY A 71 5.36 10.25 -6.21
C GLY A 71 5.16 10.92 -4.86
N LYS A 72 4.13 10.53 -4.08
CA LYS A 72 3.72 11.19 -2.83
C LYS A 72 3.67 10.21 -1.66
N ALA A 73 3.80 10.74 -0.44
CA ALA A 73 3.55 9.95 0.76
C ALA A 73 2.06 9.56 0.84
N PRO A 74 1.72 8.38 1.39
CA PRO A 74 0.33 8.02 1.66
C PRO A 74 -0.36 9.04 2.58
N GLN A 75 -1.69 9.12 2.50
CA GLN A 75 -2.46 10.03 3.35
C GLN A 75 -2.22 9.73 4.83
N GLY A 76 -1.91 10.77 5.61
CA GLY A 76 -1.60 10.64 7.04
C GLY A 76 -0.16 10.25 7.33
N TYR A 77 0.70 10.05 6.32
CA TYR A 77 2.13 9.80 6.48
C TYR A 77 2.91 11.08 6.20
N VAL A 78 4.13 11.17 6.72
CA VAL A 78 5.07 12.27 6.42
C VAL A 78 6.16 11.75 5.49
N GLY A 79 6.45 12.47 4.42
CA GLY A 79 7.49 12.09 3.47
C GLY A 79 7.55 12.97 2.24
N GLY A 80 8.48 12.65 1.34
CA GLY A 80 8.75 13.39 0.11
C GLY A 80 9.78 14.52 0.26
N THR A 81 10.32 14.71 1.46
CA THR A 81 11.44 15.62 1.72
C THR A 81 12.74 15.04 1.20
N VAL A 82 13.69 15.92 0.87
CA VAL A 82 15.02 15.52 0.39
C VAL A 82 15.80 14.86 1.54
N PHE A 83 16.28 13.65 1.31
CA PHE A 83 17.26 13.01 2.17
C PHE A 83 18.66 13.40 1.72
N GLN A 84 19.36 14.16 2.56
CA GLN A 84 20.62 14.80 2.17
C GLN A 84 21.82 13.86 2.15
N ASN A 85 21.70 12.65 2.71
CA ASN A 85 22.79 11.67 2.79
C ASN A 85 24.12 12.28 3.31
N ARG A 86 24.05 13.17 4.31
CA ARG A 86 25.21 13.93 4.83
C ARG A 86 26.34 13.03 5.34
N GLU A 87 25.96 11.92 5.94
CA GLU A 87 26.90 10.92 6.48
C GLU A 87 27.45 9.97 5.40
N GLY A 88 26.97 10.08 4.15
CA GLY A 88 27.46 9.28 3.03
C GLY A 88 27.19 7.78 3.16
N ARG A 89 26.16 7.38 3.92
CA ARG A 89 25.82 5.97 4.15
C ARG A 89 25.17 5.30 2.94
N LEU A 90 24.57 6.09 2.05
CA LEU A 90 24.06 5.62 0.76
C LEU A 90 25.02 6.01 -0.37
N PRO A 91 25.01 5.29 -1.51
CA PRO A 91 25.78 5.68 -2.70
C PRO A 91 25.51 7.13 -3.11
N GLN A 92 26.54 7.79 -3.65
CA GLN A 92 26.42 9.13 -4.23
C GLN A 92 25.95 9.06 -5.68
N GLY A 93 25.57 10.21 -6.26
CA GLY A 93 25.22 10.32 -7.69
C GLY A 93 23.73 10.22 -8.01
N THR A 94 22.87 10.13 -7.00
CA THR A 94 21.40 10.23 -7.16
C THR A 94 20.82 11.10 -6.05
N ALA A 95 19.69 11.74 -6.33
CA ALA A 95 18.94 12.49 -5.33
C ALA A 95 18.00 11.54 -4.59
N TYR A 96 17.94 11.68 -3.26
CA TYR A 96 17.09 10.83 -2.43
C TYR A 96 15.93 11.60 -1.82
N LYS A 97 14.79 10.92 -1.65
CA LYS A 97 13.67 11.36 -0.84
C LYS A 97 13.38 10.36 0.27
N GLU A 98 12.96 10.87 1.43
CA GLU A 98 12.60 10.04 2.58
C GLU A 98 11.09 9.99 2.82
N TYR A 99 10.63 8.87 3.37
CA TYR A 99 9.24 8.60 3.67
C TYR A 99 9.10 7.82 4.98
N ASP A 100 8.12 8.20 5.80
CA ASP A 100 7.73 7.41 6.97
C ASP A 100 7.12 6.08 6.54
N VAL A 101 7.37 5.05 7.34
CA VAL A 101 6.78 3.71 7.16
C VAL A 101 5.49 3.53 7.97
N ASN A 102 5.23 4.43 8.92
CA ASN A 102 4.06 4.40 9.80
C ASN A 102 3.26 5.72 9.65
N PRO A 103 1.93 5.69 9.84
CA PRO A 103 1.12 6.89 9.82
C PRO A 103 1.47 7.80 11.00
N LYS A 104 1.36 9.11 10.80
CA LYS A 104 1.58 10.11 11.83
C LYS A 104 0.44 10.09 12.84
N VAL A 105 0.78 9.80 14.09
CA VAL A 105 -0.15 9.93 15.22
C VAL A 105 0.06 11.27 15.93
N ARG A 106 -1.03 11.99 16.21
CA ARG A 106 -0.99 13.28 16.92
C ARG A 106 -0.45 13.06 18.33
N GLY A 107 0.49 13.92 18.75
CA GLY A 107 1.12 13.84 20.07
C GLY A 107 2.20 12.77 20.22
N GLN A 108 2.48 11.99 19.16
CA GLN A 108 3.55 10.99 19.18
C GLN A 108 4.69 11.38 18.22
N ASN A 109 5.88 10.85 18.47
CA ASN A 109 6.98 10.94 17.51
C ASN A 109 6.65 10.11 16.24
N ARG A 110 7.45 10.28 15.18
CA ARG A 110 7.26 9.58 13.89
C ARG A 110 7.83 8.14 13.89
N GLY A 111 8.35 7.68 15.03
CA GLY A 111 9.20 6.49 15.10
C GLY A 111 10.53 6.65 14.35
N ALA A 112 11.32 5.57 14.36
CA ALA A 112 12.66 5.50 13.76
C ALA A 112 12.65 5.01 12.30
N GLU A 113 11.58 4.37 11.85
CA GLU A 113 11.54 3.66 10.59
C GLU A 113 11.33 4.60 9.39
N ARG A 114 12.15 4.43 8.35
CA ARG A 114 12.04 5.20 7.10
C ARG A 114 12.32 4.34 5.88
N ILE A 115 11.75 4.74 4.75
CA ILE A 115 12.21 4.34 3.42
C ILE A 115 12.89 5.55 2.77
N ILE A 116 14.02 5.30 2.12
CA ILE A 116 14.71 6.24 1.27
C ILE A 116 14.60 5.75 -0.17
N ILE A 117 14.13 6.61 -1.07
CA ILE A 117 13.96 6.30 -2.50
C ILE A 117 14.82 7.25 -3.31
N GLY A 118 15.70 6.70 -4.13
CA GLY A 118 16.51 7.45 -5.08
C GLY A 118 15.72 7.81 -6.34
N ALA A 119 16.14 8.87 -7.01
CA ALA A 119 15.55 9.30 -8.29
C ALA A 119 15.71 8.25 -9.40
N ASP A 120 16.71 7.38 -9.27
CA ASP A 120 17.00 6.19 -10.06
C ASP A 120 16.12 4.97 -9.68
N GLY A 121 15.21 5.13 -8.73
CA GLY A 121 14.26 4.09 -8.30
C GLY A 121 14.82 3.11 -7.27
N VAL A 122 16.10 3.23 -6.88
CA VAL A 122 16.68 2.42 -5.80
C VAL A 122 15.99 2.72 -4.47
N ARG A 123 15.80 1.71 -3.63
CA ARG A 123 15.13 1.85 -2.33
C ARG A 123 15.97 1.28 -1.21
N TYR A 124 15.92 1.94 -0.07
CA TYR A 124 16.55 1.53 1.16
C TYR A 124 15.57 1.65 2.32
N TYR A 125 15.56 0.65 3.20
CA TYR A 125 14.84 0.69 4.47
C TYR A 125 15.83 0.92 5.60
N THR A 126 15.43 1.72 6.58
CA THR A 126 16.12 1.85 7.87
C THR A 126 15.11 1.62 8.98
N GLY A 127 15.43 0.72 9.90
CA GLY A 127 14.67 0.51 11.14
C GLY A 127 15.16 1.35 12.32
N ASP A 128 16.34 1.96 12.20
CA ASP A 128 17.10 2.51 13.32
C ASP A 128 17.46 4.00 13.15
N HIS A 129 16.60 4.74 12.43
CA HIS A 129 16.74 6.18 12.20
C HIS A 129 18.04 6.57 11.49
N TYR A 130 18.22 6.02 10.28
CA TYR A 130 19.29 6.31 9.31
C TYR A 130 20.68 5.77 9.68
N ARG A 131 20.80 4.86 10.65
CA ARG A 131 22.12 4.31 11.03
C ARG A 131 22.49 3.14 10.12
N ILE A 132 21.55 2.25 9.83
CA ILE A 132 21.76 1.09 8.95
C ILE A 132 20.70 1.09 7.85
N PHE A 133 21.14 0.76 6.65
CA PHE A 133 20.28 0.68 5.47
C PHE A 133 20.28 -0.72 4.89
N THR A 134 19.09 -1.22 4.59
CA THR A 134 18.88 -2.46 3.84
C THR A 134 18.27 -2.10 2.49
N LYS A 135 18.95 -2.45 1.40
CA LYS A 135 18.43 -2.27 0.04
C LYS A 135 17.33 -3.30 -0.25
N PHE A 136 16.23 -2.89 -0.88
CA PHE A 136 15.08 -3.77 -1.17
C PHE A 136 14.24 -3.36 -2.38
#